data_AF-I4VXD3-F1
#
_entry.id   AF-I4VXD3-F1
#
_cell.length_a   1.000
_cell.length_b   1.000
_cell.length_c   1.000
_cell.angle_alpha   90.00
_cell.angle_beta   90.00
_cell.angle_gamma   90.00
#
_symmetry.space_group_name_H-M   'P 1'
#
loop_
_entity.id
_entity.type
_entity.pdbx_description
1 polymer ?
#
loop_
_entity_poly.entity_id
_entity_poly.type
_entity_poly.pdbx_seq_one_letter_code
_entity_poly.pdbx_strand_id
1 'polypeptide(L)' 'MDFEWDDAKAALNLRKHGIAFEDAAYVFLDPGESTWSMIVTTTARSVG' A
#
# COMPACT_ATOMS: atom_id res chain seq x y z
N MET A 1 -11.04 -10.36 -1.07
CA MET A 1 -10.05 -9.50 -0.38
C MET A 1 -10.80 -8.95 0.80
N ASP A 2 -10.89 -9.77 1.85
CA ASP A 2 -11.76 -9.48 2.99
C ASP A 2 -10.91 -8.78 4.04
N PHE A 3 -10.97 -7.45 4.03
CA PHE A 3 -10.38 -6.65 5.08
C PHE A 3 -11.32 -6.65 6.28
N GLU A 4 -10.93 -7.32 7.36
CA GLU A 4 -11.64 -7.30 8.63
C GLU A 4 -11.21 -6.07 9.43
N TRP A 5 -11.98 -4.99 9.35
CA TRP A 5 -11.81 -3.81 10.19
C TRP A 5 -12.84 -3.82 11.32
N ASP A 6 -12.45 -3.32 12.49
CA ASP A 6 -13.38 -3.07 13.59
C ASP A 6 -14.32 -1.90 13.25
N ASP A 7 -15.62 -2.06 13.47
CA ASP A 7 -16.65 -1.07 13.15
C ASP A 7 -16.39 0.30 13.80
N ALA A 8 -15.83 0.32 15.02
CA ALA A 8 -15.49 1.57 15.69
C ALA A 8 -14.33 2.28 14.99
N LYS A 9 -13.34 1.53 14.48
CA LYS A 9 -12.27 2.12 13.66
C LYS A 9 -12.79 2.63 12.32
N ALA A 10 -13.71 1.91 11.67
CA ALA A 10 -14.32 2.36 10.42
C ALA A 10 -15.07 3.70 10.61
N ALA A 11 -15.90 3.80 11.65
CA ALA A 11 -16.63 5.02 11.96
C ALA A 11 -15.70 6.20 12.31
N LEU A 12 -14.61 5.96 13.05
CA LEU A 12 -13.60 6.97 13.35
C LEU A 12 -12.87 7.44 12.10
N ASN A 13 -12.51 6.52 11.20
CA ASN A 13 -11.81 6.84 9.97
C ASN A 13 -12.70 7.68 9.04
N LEU A 14 -13.96 7.30 8.88
CA LEU A 14 -14.95 8.05 8.12
C LEU A 14 -15.15 9.46 8.70
N ARG A 15 -15.26 9.61 10.02
CA ARG A 15 -15.41 10.93 10.65
C ARG A 15 -14.17 11.81 10.46
N LYS A 16 -12.97 11.22 10.51
CA LYS A 16 -11.70 11.96 10.44
C LYS A 16 -11.30 12.32 9.00
N HIS A 17 -11.54 11.42 8.05
CA HIS A 17 -11.04 11.52 6.68
C HIS A 17 -12.13 11.70 5.63
N GLY A 18 -13.40 11.52 5.99
CA GLY A 18 -14.55 11.70 5.10
C GLY A 18 -14.70 10.62 4.02
N ILE A 19 -13.90 9.56 4.08
CA ILE A 19 -13.88 8.47 3.10
C ILE A 19 -13.94 7.13 3.87
N ALA A 20 -14.79 6.22 3.41
CA ALA A 20 -14.92 4.87 3.96
C ALA A 20 -13.73 3.98 3.53
N PHE A 21 -13.43 2.93 4.30
CA PHE A 21 -12.30 2.06 3.99
C PHE A 21 -12.49 1.29 2.68
N GLU A 22 -13.72 0.91 2.39
CA GLU A 22 -14.15 0.25 1.17
C GLU A 22 -13.88 1.12 -0.06
N ASP A 23 -14.15 2.41 0.04
CA ASP A 23 -13.87 3.39 -1.02
C ASP A 23 -12.38 3.66 -1.16
N ALA A 24 -11.66 3.76 -0.05
CA ALA A 24 -10.20 3.92 -0.06
C ALA A 24 -9.49 2.69 -0.63
N ALA A 25 -10.06 1.48 -0.49
CA ALA A 25 -9.45 0.24 -0.96
C ALA A 25 -9.28 0.19 -2.49
N TYR A 26 -10.12 0.92 -3.24
CA TYR A 26 -10.01 0.99 -4.70
C TYR A 26 -8.68 1.59 -5.19
N VAL A 27 -7.97 2.38 -4.37
CA VAL A 27 -6.63 2.89 -4.73
C VAL A 27 -5.62 1.75 -4.90
N PHE A 28 -5.80 0.64 -4.18
CA PHE A 28 -4.93 -0.54 -4.28
C PHE A 28 -5.32 -1.47 -5.43
N LEU A 29 -6.46 -1.21 -6.07
CA LEU A 29 -6.93 -1.96 -7.24
C LEU A 29 -6.48 -1.33 -8.55
N ASP A 30 -5.91 -0.11 -8.52
CA ASP A 30 -5.24 0.45 -9.68
C ASP A 30 -3.92 -0.32 -9.90
N PRO A 31 -3.76 -1.06 -11.02
CA PRO A 31 -2.53 -1.80 -11.32
C PRO A 31 -1.34 -0.88 -11.67
N GLY A 32 -1.49 0.43 -11.50
CA GLY A 32 -0.49 1.46 -11.73
C GLY A 32 0.68 1.37 -10.76
N GLU A 33 1.76 0.77 -11.26
CA GLU A 33 3.13 0.87 -10.77
C GLU A 33 3.46 0.23 -9.42
N SER A 34 3.88 -1.03 -9.51
CA SER A 34 4.98 -1.53 -8.69
C SER A 34 6.11 -2.03 -9.59
N THR A 35 6.59 -1.16 -10.48
CA THR A 35 7.87 -1.38 -11.18
C THR A 35 9.02 -0.91 -10.29
N TRP A 36 9.09 -1.45 -9.07
CA TRP A 36 10.26 -1.31 -8.22
C TRP A 36 11.33 -2.29 -8.72
N SER A 37 11.93 -1.96 -9.87
CA SER A 37 13.13 -2.62 -10.35
C SER A 37 14.32 -2.14 -9.53
N MET A 38 14.61 -2.82 -8.42
CA MET A 38 15.91 -2.64 -7.77
C MET A 38 16.97 -3.21 -8.70
N ILE A 39 17.71 -2.34 -9.38
CA ILE A 39 19.05 -2.66 -9.87
C ILE A 39 19.98 -2.88 -8.66
N VAL A 40 19.95 -4.07 -8.06
CA VAL A 40 21.04 -4.54 -7.20
C VAL A 40 22.14 -5.12 -8.06
N THR A 41 22.80 -4.28 -8.85
CA THR A 41 24.16 -4.59 -9.34
C THR A 41 25.11 -4.39 -8.16
N THR A 42 25.15 -5.37 -7.25
CA THR A 42 26.26 -5.50 -6.32
C THR A 42 27.53 -5.60 -7.15
N THR A 43 28.28 -4.51 -7.17
CA THR A 43 29.65 -4.45 -7.63
C THR A 43 30.47 -5.38 -6.74
N ALA A 44 30.65 -6.63 -7.16
CA ALA A 44 31.74 -7.46 -6.68
C ALA A 44 33.00 -7.06 -7.46
N ARG A 45 33.51 -5.84 -7.19
CA ARG A 45 34.91 -5.49 -7.46
C ARG A 45 35.66 -5.69 -6.15
N SER A 46 36.05 -6.93 -5.87
CA SER A 46 37.20 -7.19 -5.01
C SER A 46 38.43 -6.80 -5.83
N VAL A 47 39.02 -5.68 -5.41
CA VAL A 47 40.43 -5.35 -5.65
C VAL A 47 41.20 -5.88 -4.43
N GLY A 48 42.32 -6.55 -4.68
CA GLY A 48 43.27 -7.01 -3.66
C GLY A 48 43.40 -8.52 -3.62
#